data_AF-A0A845BFA8-F1
#
_entry.id   AF-A0A845BFA8-F1
#
_cell.length_a   1.000
_cell.length_b   1.000
_cell.length_c   1.000
_cell.angle_alpha   90.00
_cell.angle_beta   90.00
_cell.angle_gamma   90.00
#
_symmetry.space_group_name_H-M   'P 1'
#
loop_
_entity.id
_entity.type
_entity.pdbx_description
1 polymer ?
#
loop_
_entity_poly.entity_id
_entity_poly.type
_entity_poly.pdbx_seq_one_letter_code
_entity_poly.pdbx_strand_id
1 'polypeptide(L)' 'QITPRALTAAVADPDPAAARRAFEAMMGMRKIDIAAIEAARRG' A
#
# COMPACT_ATOMS: atom_id res chain seq x y z
N GLN A 1 -2.77 -16.97 -3.39
CA GLN A 1 -2.14 -15.95 -2.53
C GLN A 1 -1.05 -15.30 -3.37
N ILE A 2 -1.24 -14.06 -3.81
CA ILE A 2 -0.23 -13.28 -4.53
C ILE A 2 0.19 -12.23 -3.53
N THR A 3 1.35 -12.37 -2.90
CA THR A 3 1.94 -11.26 -2.15
C THR A 3 2.18 -10.16 -3.20
N PRO A 4 1.41 -9.07 -3.18
CA PRO A 4 1.46 -8.15 -4.29
C PRO A 4 2.82 -7.46 -4.25
N ARG A 5 3.46 -7.30 -5.40
CA ARG A 5 4.69 -6.49 -5.53
C ARG A 5 4.51 -5.08 -4.95
N ALA A 6 3.27 -4.61 -4.86
CA ALA A 6 2.86 -3.41 -4.14
C ALA A 6 3.25 -3.40 -2.65
N LEU A 7 3.28 -4.55 -1.99
CA LEU A 7 3.75 -4.67 -0.60
C LEU A 7 5.25 -4.36 -0.50
N THR A 8 6.05 -4.84 -1.46
CA THR A 8 7.49 -4.53 -1.52
C THR A 8 7.74 -3.07 -1.89
N ALA A 9 6.95 -2.52 -2.82
CA ALA A 9 7.07 -1.12 -3.23
C ALA A 9 6.61 -0.14 -2.15
N ALA A 10 5.57 -0.47 -1.37
CA ALA A 10 5.07 0.38 -0.29
C ALA A 10 6.07 0.51 0.88
N VAL A 11 6.87 -0.52 1.16
CA VAL A 11 7.91 -0.48 2.21
C VAL A 11 9.19 0.21 1.74
N ALA A 12 9.41 0.30 0.43
CA ALA A 12 10.59 0.94 -0.18
C ALA A 12 10.35 2.42 -0.57
N ASP A 13 9.20 3.00 -0.21
CA ASP A 13 8.92 4.41 -0.49
C ASP A 13 9.82 5.30 0.39
N PRO A 14 10.54 6.29 -0.18
CA PRO A 14 11.36 7.22 0.59
C PRO A 14 10.54 8.11 1.54
N ASP A 15 9.21 8.19 1.38
CA ASP A 15 8.31 8.84 2.34
C ASP A 15 7.71 7.79 3.32
N PRO A 16 8.16 7.74 4.58
CA PRO A 16 7.64 6.81 5.58
C PRO A 16 6.16 7.03 5.90
N ALA A 17 5.64 8.25 5.74
CA ALA A 17 4.25 8.57 5.97
C ALA A 17 3.36 8.00 4.86
N ALA A 18 3.79 8.13 3.61
CA ALA A 18 3.10 7.53 2.46
C ALA A 18 3.12 6.00 2.52
N ALA A 19 4.26 5.41 2.90
CA ALA A 19 4.41 3.98 3.13
C ALA A 19 3.41 3.47 4.17
N ARG A 20 3.28 4.19 5.29
CA ARG A 20 2.36 3.82 6.38
C ARG A 20 0.89 3.88 5.97
N ARG A 21 0.47 4.90 5.22
CA ARG A 21 -0.91 5.01 4.70
C ARG A 21 -1.26 3.88 3.75
N ALA A 22 -0.34 3.55 2.83
CA ALA A 22 -0.49 2.41 1.93
C ALA A 22 -0.60 1.08 2.71
N PHE A 23 0.19 0.91 3.77
CA PHE A 23 0.17 -0.28 4.61
C PHE A 23 -1.12 -0.42 5.43
N GLU A 24 -1.57 0.67 6.07
CA GLU A 24 -2.83 0.71 6.81
C GLU A 24 -4.03 0.42 5.89
N ALA A 25 -4.03 0.97 4.67
CA ALA A 25 -5.05 0.66 3.67
C ALA A 25 -5.06 -0.83 3.28
N MET A 26 -3.90 -1.46 3.12
CA MET A 26 -3.80 -2.90 2.81
C MET A 26 -4.30 -3.79 3.95
N MET A 27 -4.06 -3.42 5.21
CA MET A 27 -4.50 -4.21 6.38
C MET A 27 -6.02 -4.35 6.46
N GLY A 28 -6.77 -3.39 5.92
CA GLY A 28 -8.23 -3.45 5.85
C GLY A 28 -8.81 -4.23 4.67
N MET A 29 -7.97 -4.67 3.72
CA MET A 29 -8.45 -5.24 2.45
C MET A 29 -8.46 -6.76 2.45
N ARG A 30 -9.64 -7.34 2.17
CA ARG A 30 -9.78 -8.78 1.90
C ARG A 30 -9.31 -9.18 0.48
N LYS A 31 -9.34 -8.22 -0.45
CA LYS A 31 -8.82 -8.33 -1.82
C LYS A 31 -8.01 -7.08 -2.13
N ILE A 32 -6.78 -7.25 -2.61
CA ILE A 32 -5.86 -6.15 -2.90
C ILE A 32 -6.42 -5.31 -4.05
N ASP A 33 -6.72 -4.04 -3.77
CA ASP A 33 -7.04 -3.02 -4.76
C ASP A 33 -5.85 -2.06 -4.89
N ILE A 34 -5.15 -2.14 -6.03
CA ILE A 34 -3.96 -1.34 -6.30
C ILE A 34 -4.32 0.15 -6.40
N ALA A 35 -5.48 0.50 -6.96
CA ALA A 35 -5.89 1.89 -7.13
C ALA A 35 -6.17 2.54 -5.77
N ALA A 36 -6.80 1.82 -4.85
CA ALA A 36 -7.04 2.29 -3.49
C ALA A 36 -5.74 2.48 -2.70
N ILE A 37 -4.77 1.58 -2.87
CA ILE A 37 -3.45 1.70 -2.23
C ILE A 37 -2.67 2.91 -2.76
N GLU A 38 -2.69 3.14 -4.07
CA GLU A 38 -2.04 4.32 -4.65
C GLU A 38 -2.72 5.63 -4.25
N ALA A 39 -4.04 5.64 -4.10
CA ALA A 39 -4.77 6.80 -3.61
C ALA A 39 -4.38 7.11 -2.15
N ALA A 40 -4.30 6.09 -1.29
CA ALA A 40 -3.83 6.24 0.09
C ALA A 40 -2.37 6.72 0.18
N ARG A 41 -1.52 6.33 -0.77
CA ARG A 41 -0.13 6.78 -0.86
C ARG A 41 -0.01 8.26 -1.26
N ARG A 42 -0.91 8.76 -2.12
CA ARG A 42 -0.89 10.13 -2.67
C ARG A 42 -1.62 11.18 -1.82
N GLY A 43 -2.62 10.76 -1.04
CA GLY A 43 -3.20 11.60 0.02
C GLY A 43 -2.23 11.72 1.19
#